data_AF-A0A1S3DTE8-F1
#
_entry.id   AF-A0A1S3DTE8-F1
#
_cell.length_a   1.000
_cell.length_b   1.000
_cell.length_c   1.000
_cell.angle_alpha   90.00
_cell.angle_beta   90.00
_cell.angle_gamma   90.00
#
_symmetry.space_group_name_H-M   'P 1'
#
loop_
_entity.id
_entity.type
_entity.pdbx_description
1 polymer ?
#
loop_
_entity_poly.entity_id
_entity_poly.type
_entity_poly.pdbx_seq_one_letter_code
_entity_poly.pdbx_strand_id
1 'polypeptide(L)'
;MYSAVSIASFIITDVEVKCDLYFVMIYCNVTTWILTALSQDYFRRKHYYLKLRGYITFYKEVQPYIILTFFVASIGNILMIALLATFLIINQNKLFTCGTEDFLSSPANQLSALVLIQCLAILYLMIKYTRKSNPNTKIRFTL
;
A
#
# COMPACT_ATOMS: atom_id res chain seq x y z
N MET A 1 0.78 -5.34 -6.81
CA MET A 1 0.23 -6.42 -7.65
C MET A 1 -0.45 -7.48 -6.79
N TYR A 2 0.23 -8.06 -5.80
CA TYR A 2 -0.39 -9.05 -4.88
C TYR A 2 -1.56 -8.51 -4.05
N SER A 3 -1.50 -7.25 -3.61
CA SER A 3 -2.62 -6.59 -2.89
C SER A 3 -3.89 -6.44 -3.74
N ALA A 4 -3.76 -6.17 -5.05
CA ALA A 4 -4.88 -6.09 -5.97
C ALA A 4 -5.53 -7.46 -6.24
N VAL A 5 -4.72 -8.52 -6.29
CA VAL A 5 -5.20 -9.91 -6.39
C VAL A 5 -5.98 -10.30 -5.13
N SER A 6 -5.46 -9.96 -3.94
CA SER A 6 -6.19 -10.21 -2.68
C SER A 6 -7.53 -9.46 -2.61
N ILE A 7 -7.60 -8.20 -3.09
CA ILE A 7 -8.86 -7.44 -3.16
C ILE A 7 -9.84 -8.11 -4.14
N ALA A 8 -9.37 -8.53 -5.32
CA ALA A 8 -10.21 -9.18 -6.32
C ALA A 8 -10.75 -10.53 -5.82
N SER A 9 -9.91 -11.34 -5.16
CA SER A 9 -10.34 -12.59 -4.52
C SER A 9 -11.37 -12.34 -3.42
N PHE A 10 -11.21 -11.29 -2.63
CA PHE A 10 -12.15 -10.94 -1.54
C PHE A 10 -13.55 -10.53 -2.05
N ILE A 11 -13.62 -9.81 -3.18
CA ILE A 11 -14.90 -9.38 -3.78
C ILE A 11 -15.71 -10.57 -4.32
N ILE A 12 -15.02 -11.62 -4.80
CA ILE A 12 -15.63 -12.76 -5.49
C ILE A 12 -16.13 -13.85 -4.51
N THR A 13 -15.56 -13.95 -3.31
CA THR A 13 -15.84 -15.05 -2.36
C THR A 13 -17.11 -14.87 -1.50
N ASP A 14 -17.77 -15.99 -1.20
CA ASP A 14 -18.95 -16.11 -0.31
C ASP A 14 -18.69 -15.64 1.14
N VAL A 15 -19.77 -15.21 1.82
CA VAL A 15 -19.73 -14.54 3.14
C VAL A 15 -19.04 -15.36 4.23
N GLU A 16 -19.24 -16.69 4.24
CA GLU A 16 -18.61 -17.58 5.23
C GLU A 16 -17.09 -17.67 5.04
N VAL A 17 -16.62 -17.62 3.79
CA VAL A 17 -15.19 -17.73 3.46
C VAL A 17 -14.47 -16.39 3.65
N LYS A 18 -15.20 -15.27 3.70
CA LYS A 18 -14.62 -13.92 3.92
C LYS A 18 -13.88 -13.79 5.25
N CYS A 19 -14.27 -14.56 6.26
CA CYS A 19 -13.62 -14.54 7.58
C CYS A 19 -12.22 -15.17 7.54
N ASP A 20 -12.06 -16.30 6.84
CA ASP A 20 -10.75 -16.94 6.67
C ASP A 20 -9.86 -16.12 5.74
N LEU A 21 -10.43 -15.53 4.68
CA LEU A 21 -9.70 -14.62 3.79
C LEU A 21 -9.21 -13.35 4.49
N TYR A 22 -9.86 -12.91 5.58
CA TYR A 22 -9.47 -11.70 6.31
C TYR A 22 -8.03 -11.80 6.85
N PHE A 23 -7.69 -12.90 7.52
CA PHE A 23 -6.34 -13.10 8.05
C PHE A 23 -5.32 -13.20 6.91
N VAL A 24 -5.65 -13.94 5.85
CA VAL A 24 -4.80 -14.08 4.66
C VAL A 24 -4.52 -12.72 4.02
N MET A 25 -5.54 -11.85 3.90
CA MET A 25 -5.38 -10.49 3.40
C MET A 25 -4.41 -9.66 4.25
N ILE A 26 -4.51 -9.74 5.58
CA ILE A 26 -3.60 -9.03 6.47
C ILE A 26 -2.17 -9.52 6.28
N TYR A 27 -1.95 -10.84 6.28
CA TYR A 27 -0.62 -11.40 6.08
C TYR A 27 -0.03 -11.01 4.73
N CYS A 28 -0.79 -11.14 3.64
CA CYS A 28 -0.35 -10.72 2.32
C CYS A 28 0.01 -9.23 2.30
N ASN A 29 -0.81 -8.36 2.90
CA ASN A 29 -0.53 -6.93 2.91
C ASN A 29 0.74 -6.60 3.70
N VAL A 30 0.92 -7.18 4.89
CA VAL A 30 2.13 -7.00 5.71
C VAL A 30 3.38 -7.52 4.97
N THR A 31 3.31 -8.70 4.35
CA THR A 31 4.42 -9.23 3.54
C THR A 31 4.76 -8.29 2.38
N THR A 32 3.76 -7.76 1.68
CA THR A 32 4.02 -6.79 0.59
C THR A 32 4.64 -5.49 1.10
N TRP A 33 4.28 -5.03 2.30
CA TRP A 33 4.90 -3.88 2.92
C TRP A 33 6.37 -4.15 3.25
N ILE A 34 6.71 -5.30 3.83
CA ILE A 34 8.10 -5.70 4.13
C ILE A 34 8.92 -5.72 2.83
N LEU A 35 8.40 -6.33 1.77
CA LEU A 35 9.08 -6.37 0.46
C LEU A 35 9.29 -4.96 -0.10
N THR A 36 8.32 -4.06 0.08
CA THR A 36 8.43 -2.66 -0.36
C THR A 36 9.49 -1.91 0.45
N ALA A 37 9.54 -2.12 1.77
CA ALA A 37 10.55 -1.54 2.66
C ALA A 37 11.98 -1.97 2.27
N LEU A 38 12.17 -3.27 2.03
CA LEU A 38 13.45 -3.83 1.60
C LEU A 38 13.87 -3.29 0.22
N SER A 39 12.93 -3.23 -0.71
CA SER A 39 13.17 -2.68 -2.05
C SER A 39 13.62 -1.22 -1.96
N GLN A 40 12.99 -0.42 -1.11
CA GLN A 40 13.36 0.97 -0.92
C GLN A 40 14.77 1.12 -0.32
N ASP A 41 15.15 0.32 0.67
CA ASP A 41 16.51 0.38 1.23
C ASP A 41 17.55 0.03 0.15
N TYR A 42 17.26 -1.00 -0.66
CA TYR A 42 18.10 -1.36 -1.80
C TYR A 42 18.22 -0.22 -2.82
N PHE A 43 17.10 0.39 -3.22
CA PHE A 43 17.10 1.54 -4.14
C PHE A 43 17.81 2.74 -3.55
N ARG A 44 17.67 3.01 -2.25
CA ARG A 44 18.37 4.12 -1.57
C ARG A 44 19.88 3.96 -1.67
N ARG A 45 20.40 2.74 -1.46
CA ARG A 45 21.84 2.43 -1.64
C ARG A 45 22.28 2.58 -3.09
N LYS A 46 21.49 2.07 -4.04
CA LYS A 46 21.81 2.17 -5.48
C LYS A 46 21.77 3.61 -6.00
N HIS A 47 20.81 4.40 -5.55
CA HIS A 47 20.71 5.82 -5.88
C HIS A 47 21.79 6.66 -5.21
N TYR A 48 22.27 6.29 -4.03
CA TYR A 48 23.44 6.90 -3.42
C TYR A 48 24.69 6.73 -4.30
N TYR A 49 24.86 5.56 -4.92
CA TYR A 49 25.93 5.32 -5.89
C TYR A 49 25.77 6.16 -7.18
N LEU A 50 24.53 6.35 -7.66
CA LEU A 50 24.25 7.24 -8.80
C LEU A 50 24.47 8.72 -8.48
N LYS A 51 24.24 9.14 -7.22
CA LYS A 51 24.56 10.49 -6.73
C LYS A 51 26.06 10.77 -6.81
N LEU A 52 26.90 9.79 -6.49
CA LEU A 52 28.36 9.89 -6.60
C LEU A 52 28.84 10.04 -8.06
N ARG A 53 28.04 9.61 -9.05
CA ARG A 53 28.33 9.74 -10.49
C ARG A 53 27.79 11.03 -11.14
N GLY A 54 27.32 12.00 -10.36
CA GLY A 54 26.93 13.34 -10.84
C GLY A 54 25.44 13.55 -11.16
N TYR A 55 24.57 12.56 -10.98
CA TYR A 55 23.14 12.66 -11.28
C TYR A 55 22.29 13.28 -10.15
N ILE A 56 22.75 14.41 -9.58
CA ILE A 56 22.18 14.99 -8.34
C ILE A 56 20.79 15.59 -8.56
N THR A 57 20.54 16.25 -9.69
CA THR A 57 19.27 16.93 -9.99
C THR A 57 18.12 15.95 -10.17
N PHE A 58 18.37 14.84 -10.88
CA PHE A 58 17.39 13.77 -11.03
C PHE A 58 17.08 13.10 -9.68
N TYR A 59 18.11 12.85 -8.87
CA TYR A 59 17.95 12.27 -7.55
C TYR A 59 17.06 13.13 -6.64
N LYS A 60 17.27 14.45 -6.59
CA LYS A 60 16.46 15.38 -5.79
C LYS A 60 14.99 15.40 -6.18
N GLU A 61 14.68 15.28 -7.47
CA GLU A 61 13.29 15.29 -7.94
C GLU A 61 12.57 13.96 -7.66
N VAL A 62 13.29 12.84 -7.67
CA VAL A 62 12.71 11.50 -7.52
C VAL A 62 12.57 11.06 -6.06
N GLN A 63 13.54 11.44 -5.21
CA GLN A 63 13.58 11.09 -3.80
C GLN A 63 12.27 11.36 -3.02
N PRO A 64 11.58 12.50 -3.15
CA PRO A 64 10.34 12.74 -2.42
C PRO A 64 9.24 11.74 -2.77
N TYR A 65 9.09 11.34 -4.04
CA TYR A 65 8.06 10.37 -4.45
C TYR A 65 8.29 8.99 -3.85
N ILE A 66 9.55 8.56 -3.76
CA ILE A 66 9.93 7.28 -3.14
C ILE A 66 9.59 7.31 -1.64
N ILE A 67 9.96 8.38 -0.94
CA ILE A 67 9.68 8.55 0.49
C ILE A 67 8.18 8.59 0.75
N LEU A 68 7.43 9.34 -0.06
CA LEU A 68 5.99 9.54 0.13
C LEU A 68 5.22 8.25 -0.14
N THR A 69 5.63 7.46 -1.14
CA THR A 69 5.03 6.14 -1.43
C THR A 69 5.18 5.20 -0.24
N PHE A 70 6.36 5.17 0.38
CA PHE A 70 6.60 4.36 1.57
C PHE A 70 5.84 4.82 2.80
N PHE A 71 5.75 6.14 2.98
CA PHE A 71 5.01 6.72 4.09
C PHE A 71 3.52 6.37 4.00
N VAL A 72 2.93 6.48 2.81
CA VAL A 72 1.53 6.07 2.54
C VAL A 72 1.34 4.58 2.83
N ALA A 73 2.23 3.71 2.34
CA ALA A 73 2.15 2.27 2.61
C ALA A 73 2.27 1.95 4.12
N SER A 74 3.11 2.68 4.85
CA SER A 74 3.31 2.47 6.30
C SER A 74 2.12 2.94 7.13
N ILE A 75 1.56 4.12 6.84
CA ILE A 75 0.29 4.58 7.44
C ILE A 75 -0.79 3.55 7.23
N GLY A 76 -0.88 3.02 6.01
CA GLY A 76 -1.83 1.98 5.66
C GLY A 76 -1.75 0.72 6.53
N ASN A 77 -0.54 0.25 6.82
CA ASN A 77 -0.32 -0.90 7.70
C ASN A 77 -0.65 -0.59 9.16
N ILE A 78 -0.29 0.60 9.64
CA ILE A 78 -0.63 1.04 11.00
C ILE A 78 -2.16 1.06 11.18
N LEU A 79 -2.89 1.59 10.20
CA LEU A 79 -4.35 1.63 10.22
C LEU A 79 -4.97 0.22 10.21
N MET A 80 -4.41 -0.74 9.46
CA MET A 80 -4.88 -2.13 9.51
C MET A 80 -4.68 -2.77 10.88
N ILE A 81 -3.50 -2.59 11.49
CA ILE A 81 -3.21 -3.13 12.82
C ILE A 81 -4.10 -2.48 13.88
N ALA A 82 -4.31 -1.16 13.78
CA ALA A 82 -5.21 -0.43 14.67
C ALA A 82 -6.65 -0.96 14.57
N LEU A 83 -7.17 -1.14 13.35
CA LEU A 83 -8.48 -1.74 13.12
C LEU A 83 -8.57 -3.14 13.75
N LEU A 84 -7.60 -4.02 13.46
CA LEU A 84 -7.54 -5.36 14.03
C LEU A 84 -7.57 -5.34 15.57
N ALA A 85 -6.76 -4.46 16.18
CA ALA A 85 -6.69 -4.31 17.63
C ALA A 85 -8.02 -3.83 18.22
N THR A 86 -8.67 -2.82 17.61
CA THR A 86 -9.99 -2.34 18.03
C THR A 86 -11.03 -3.45 17.96
N PHE A 87 -11.05 -4.24 16.89
CA PHE A 87 -11.97 -5.37 16.76
C PHE A 87 -11.75 -6.45 17.82
N LEU A 88 -10.50 -6.78 18.12
CA LEU A 88 -10.16 -7.78 19.14
C LEU A 88 -10.65 -7.34 20.54
N ILE A 89 -10.49 -6.05 20.87
CA ILE A 89 -10.91 -5.46 22.14
C ILE A 89 -12.44 -5.46 22.28
N ILE A 90 -13.17 -5.04 21.22
CA ILE A 90 -14.64 -4.96 21.25
C ILE A 90 -15.26 -6.36 21.41
N ASN A 91 -14.73 -7.36 20.70
CA ASN A 91 -15.31 -8.70 20.68
C ASN A 91 -14.84 -9.62 21.82
N GLN A 92 -14.16 -9.10 22.84
CA GLN A 92 -13.78 -9.86 24.06
C GLN A 92 -13.08 -11.20 23.72
N ASN A 93 -12.16 -11.20 22.75
CA ASN A 93 -11.47 -12.40 22.24
C ASN A 93 -12.37 -13.49 21.59
N LYS A 94 -13.65 -13.22 21.32
CA LYS A 94 -14.44 -14.10 20.45
C LYS A 94 -14.03 -13.88 18.99
N LEU A 95 -13.51 -14.95 18.39
CA LEU A 95 -13.16 -15.00 16.97
C LEU A 95 -14.47 -14.87 16.15
N PHE A 96 -14.74 -13.65 15.72
CA PHE A 96 -15.70 -13.16 14.71
C PHE A 96 -16.98 -13.97 14.45
N THR A 97 -18.14 -13.36 14.71
CA THR A 97 -19.37 -13.64 13.94
C THR A 97 -19.30 -12.83 12.63
N CYS A 98 -18.70 -13.40 11.59
CA CYS A 98 -18.75 -12.85 10.23
C CYS A 98 -20.15 -13.06 9.64
N GLY A 99 -21.10 -12.19 9.96
CA GLY A 99 -22.49 -12.39 9.53
C GLY A 99 -23.41 -11.19 9.66
N THR A 100 -22.89 -9.96 9.67
CA THR A 100 -23.73 -8.76 9.64
C THR A 100 -23.54 -8.01 8.33
N GLU A 101 -24.68 -7.66 7.72
CA GLU A 101 -24.80 -7.12 6.36
C GLU A 101 -24.29 -5.67 6.23
N ASP A 102 -23.97 -5.02 7.36
CA ASP A 102 -23.53 -3.64 7.38
C ASP A 102 -22.04 -3.48 7.02
N PHE A 103 -21.77 -2.65 6.01
CA PHE A 103 -20.43 -2.31 5.53
C PHE A 103 -19.49 -1.78 6.63
N LEU A 104 -20.05 -1.03 7.60
CA LEU A 104 -19.31 -0.46 8.73
C LEU A 104 -19.08 -1.45 9.88
N SER A 105 -19.87 -2.53 9.97
CA SER A 105 -19.74 -3.51 11.05
C SER A 105 -18.86 -4.68 10.64
N SER A 106 -18.78 -4.96 9.33
CA SER A 106 -17.91 -6.01 8.82
C SER A 106 -16.44 -5.55 8.75
N PRO A 107 -15.55 -6.14 9.58
CA PRO A 107 -14.13 -5.78 9.62
C PRO A 107 -13.44 -6.00 8.27
N ALA A 108 -13.91 -7.01 7.53
CA ALA A 108 -13.33 -7.39 6.26
C ALA A 108 -13.66 -6.39 5.13
N ASN A 109 -14.86 -5.80 5.17
CA ASN A 109 -15.25 -4.73 4.24
C ASN A 109 -14.48 -3.43 4.51
N GLN A 110 -14.28 -3.07 5.78
CA GLN A 110 -13.44 -1.92 6.14
C GLN A 110 -11.99 -2.10 5.70
N LEU A 111 -11.44 -3.30 5.90
CA LEU A 111 -10.07 -3.64 5.51
C LEU A 111 -9.89 -3.57 3.98
N SER A 112 -10.82 -4.13 3.21
CA SER A 112 -10.75 -4.11 1.75
C SER A 112 -10.83 -2.68 1.19
N ALA A 113 -11.71 -1.84 1.75
CA ALA A 113 -11.78 -0.42 1.40
C ALA A 113 -10.46 0.32 1.70
N LEU A 114 -9.85 0.06 2.86
CA LEU A 114 -8.59 0.67 3.26
C LEU A 114 -7.44 0.28 2.30
N VAL A 115 -7.34 -1.01 1.93
CA VAL A 115 -6.32 -1.49 0.98
C VAL A 115 -6.56 -0.91 -0.41
N LEU A 116 -7.81 -0.76 -0.84
CA LEU A 116 -8.16 -0.15 -2.12
C LEU A 116 -7.76 1.34 -2.16
N ILE A 117 -8.04 2.09 -1.10
CA ILE A 117 -7.61 3.50 -0.96
C ILE A 117 -6.08 3.60 -1.01
N GLN A 118 -5.37 2.74 -0.30
CA GLN A 118 -3.90 2.69 -0.34
C GLN A 118 -3.38 2.42 -1.75
N CYS A 119 -3.99 1.45 -2.46
CA CYS A 119 -3.61 1.13 -3.83
C CYS A 119 -3.81 2.31 -4.77
N LEU A 120 -4.93 3.03 -4.66
CA LEU A 120 -5.21 4.23 -5.45
C LEU A 120 -4.21 5.36 -5.14
N ALA A 121 -3.88 5.58 -3.87
CA ALA A 121 -2.91 6.59 -3.46
C ALA A 121 -1.51 6.28 -4.02
N ILE A 122 -1.06 5.02 -3.93
CA ILE A 122 0.22 4.57 -4.50
C ILE A 122 0.20 4.72 -6.03
N LEU A 123 -0.88 4.30 -6.69
CA LEU A 123 -1.01 4.41 -8.15
C LEU A 123 -0.92 5.88 -8.60
N TYR A 124 -1.60 6.79 -7.89
CA TYR A 124 -1.53 8.23 -8.16
C TYR A 124 -0.10 8.76 -8.05
N LEU A 125 0.63 8.37 -7.00
CA LEU A 125 2.03 8.76 -6.81
C LEU A 125 2.93 8.20 -7.93
N MET A 126 2.68 6.97 -8.36
CA MET A 126 3.43 6.33 -9.46
C MET A 126 3.16 7.00 -10.81
N ILE A 127 1.91 7.39 -11.10
CA ILE A 127 1.57 8.16 -12.31
C ILE A 127 2.27 9.53 -12.28
N LYS A 128 2.28 10.19 -11.12
CA LYS A 128 2.95 11.49 -10.95
C LYS A 128 4.46 11.36 -11.13
N TYR A 129 5.05 10.29 -10.58
CA TYR A 129 6.46 9.94 -10.75
C TYR A 129 6.83 9.71 -12.22
N THR A 130 6.08 8.89 -12.95
CA THR A 130 6.36 8.59 -14.37
C THR A 130 6.21 9.81 -15.27
N ARG A 131 5.19 10.65 -15.04
CA ARG A 131 5.03 11.93 -15.75
C ARG A 131 6.21 12.88 -15.54
N LYS A 132 6.73 12.94 -14.32
CA LYS A 132 7.90 13.78 -13.99
C LYS A 132 9.20 13.19 -14.55
N SER A 133 9.31 11.87 -14.62
CA SER A 133 10.47 11.14 -15.18
C SER A 133 10.52 11.14 -16.71
N ASN A 134 9.43 11.44 -17.42
CA ASN A 134 9.36 11.34 -18.88
C ASN A 134 10.24 12.43 -19.54
N PRO A 135 11.20 12.08 -20.42
CA PRO A 135 12.05 13.05 -21.11
C PRO A 135 11.28 14.05 -22.00
N ASN A 136 10.09 13.72 -22.49
CA ASN A 136 9.26 14.63 -23.29
C ASN A 136 8.82 15.89 -22.53
N THR A 137 8.79 15.87 -21.19
CA THR A 137 8.45 17.04 -20.37
C THR A 137 9.66 17.95 -20.11
N LYS A 138 10.90 17.44 -20.28
CA LYS A 138 12.13 18.25 -20.13
C LYS A 138 12.43 19.12 -21.35
N ILE A 139 11.99 18.72 -22.55
CA ILE A 139 12.21 19.48 -23.80
C ILE A 139 11.47 20.83 -23.79
N ARG A 140 10.41 20.99 -22.98
CA ARG A 140 9.62 22.22 -22.93
C ARG A 140 10.20 23.33 -22.04
N PHE A 141 11.28 23.09 -21.30
CA PHE A 141 11.94 24.10 -20.45
C PHE A 141 13.33 24.53 -20.96
N THR A 142 13.67 24.20 -22.21
CA THR A 142 14.95 24.55 -22.84
C THR A 142 14.79 25.22 -24.21
N LEU A 143 13.65 25.87 -24.45
CA LEU A 143 13.43 26.79 -25.56
C LEU A 143 13.04 28.16 -25.02
#